data_AF-A0A956USE5-F1
#
_entry.id   AF-A0A956USE5-F1
#
_cell.length_a   1.000
_cell.length_b   1.000
_cell.length_c   1.000
_cell.angle_alpha   90.00
_cell.angle_beta   90.00
_cell.angle_gamma   90.00
#
_symmetry.space_group_name_H-M   'P 1'
#
loop_
_entity.id
_entity.type
_entity.pdbx_description
1 polymer ?
#
loop_
_entity_poly.entity_id
_entity_poly.type
_entity_poly.pdbx_seq_one_letter_code
_entity_poly.pdbx_strand_id
1 'polypeptide(L)'
;MKTTFDLPDDLVCAIKLRAVLEDRKLKDLMAELLRQGLSAPDRAAAARRVQVPLVRCVHSAAADEEMTPDRVAAVLLEEEAHGAGRE
;
A
#
# COMPACT_ATOMS: atom_id res chain seq x y z
N MET A 1 -28.42 15.64 10.66
CA MET A 1 -29.25 14.47 11.03
C MET A 1 -28.67 13.84 12.28
N LYS A 2 -29.50 13.31 13.19
CA LYS A 2 -29.03 12.48 14.32
C LYS A 2 -29.14 11.02 13.89
N THR A 3 -28.03 10.29 14.00
CA THR A 3 -27.95 8.87 13.68
C THR A 3 -27.44 8.11 14.89
N THR A 4 -27.81 6.84 14.99
CA THR A 4 -27.32 5.92 16.03
C THR A 4 -26.52 4.83 15.32
N PHE A 5 -25.34 4.52 15.84
CA PHE A 5 -24.47 3.46 15.34
C PHE A 5 -24.07 2.57 16.51
N ASP A 6 -24.11 1.26 16.29
CA ASP A 6 -23.49 0.31 17.21
C ASP A 6 -21.99 0.25 16.89
N LEU A 7 -21.18 0.63 17.88
CA LEU A 7 -19.73 0.66 17.78
C LEU A 7 -19.12 -0.21 18.88
N PRO A 8 -18.01 -0.90 18.61
CA PRO A 8 -17.24 -1.59 19.65
C PRO A 8 -16.85 -0.65 20.80
N ASP A 9 -16.96 -1.13 22.05
CA ASP A 9 -16.71 -0.32 23.24
C ASP A 9 -15.28 0.23 23.31
N ASP A 10 -14.31 -0.58 22.87
CA ASP A 10 -12.89 -0.20 22.79
C ASP A 10 -12.69 0.97 21.83
N LEU A 11 -13.37 0.95 20.68
CA LEU A 11 -13.32 2.03 19.70
C LEU A 11 -13.94 3.32 20.26
N VAL A 12 -15.10 3.21 20.92
CA VAL A 12 -15.75 4.37 21.57
C VAL A 12 -14.84 4.95 22.65
N CYS A 13 -14.18 4.10 23.43
CA CYS A 13 -13.21 4.51 24.46
C CYS A 13 -12.03 5.29 23.84
N ALA A 14 -11.44 4.76 22.76
CA ALA A 14 -10.33 5.40 22.07
C ALA A 14 -10.71 6.77 21.50
N ILE A 15 -11.90 6.90 20.90
CA ILE A 15 -12.38 8.17 20.33
C ILE A 15 -12.64 9.19 21.45
N LYS A 16 -13.23 8.76 22.57
CA LYS A 16 -13.43 9.65 23.75
C LYS A 16 -12.10 10.13 24.32
N LEU A 17 -11.12 9.25 24.47
CA LEU A 17 -9.80 9.61 24.95
C LEU A 17 -9.14 10.64 24.03
N ARG A 18 -9.20 10.41 22.71
CA ARG A 18 -8.68 11.36 21.72
C ARG A 18 -9.38 12.72 21.79
N ALA A 19 -10.70 12.74 21.95
CA ALA A 19 -11.47 13.99 22.10
C ALA A 19 -11.02 14.79 23.34
N VAL A 20 -10.74 14.13 24.46
CA VAL A 20 -10.22 14.77 25.68
C VAL A 20 -8.80 15.30 25.45
N LEU A 21 -7.91 14.50 24.86
CA LEU A 21 -6.52 14.89 24.62
C LEU A 21 -6.40 16.09 23.66
N GLU A 22 -7.30 16.20 22.69
CA GLU A 22 -7.33 17.30 21.73
C GLU A 22 -8.14 18.52 22.21
N ASP A 23 -8.78 18.47 23.40
CA ASP A 23 -9.76 19.46 23.88
C ASP A 23 -10.88 19.74 22.86
N ARG A 24 -11.46 18.66 22.31
CA ARG A 24 -12.47 18.71 21.25
C ARG A 24 -13.76 18.04 21.65
N LYS A 25 -14.87 18.54 21.11
CA LYS A 25 -16.18 17.90 21.28
C LYS A 25 -16.24 16.60 20.49
N LEU A 26 -16.70 15.53 21.16
CA LEU A 26 -16.82 14.19 20.56
C LEU A 26 -17.58 14.18 19.23
N LYS A 27 -18.69 14.92 19.13
CA LYS A 27 -19.50 14.99 17.89
C LYS A 27 -18.74 15.60 16.71
N ASP A 28 -17.87 16.57 16.97
CA ASP A 28 -17.14 17.29 15.93
C ASP A 28 -15.95 16.45 15.45
N LEU A 29 -15.25 15.79 16.39
CA LEU A 29 -14.23 14.78 16.10
C LEU A 29 -14.83 13.61 15.30
N MET A 30 -15.97 13.06 15.74
CA MET A 30 -16.66 11.98 15.03
C MET A 30 -17.03 12.37 13.60
N ALA A 31 -17.57 13.57 13.39
CA ALA A 31 -17.92 14.05 12.05
C ALA A 31 -16.68 14.19 11.15
N GLU A 32 -15.54 14.64 11.70
CA GLU A 32 -14.28 14.71 10.96
C GLU A 32 -13.74 13.32 10.61
N LEU A 33 -13.67 12.41 11.58
CA LEU A 33 -13.19 11.04 11.36
C LEU A 33 -14.01 10.32 10.29
N LEU A 34 -15.34 10.48 10.32
CA LEU A 34 -16.23 9.92 9.30
C LEU A 34 -15.97 10.55 7.92
N ARG A 35 -15.77 11.87 7.83
CA ARG A 35 -15.42 12.52 6.55
C ARG A 35 -14.08 12.04 6.01
N GLN A 36 -13.08 11.89 6.87
CA GLN A 36 -11.76 11.36 6.50
C GLN A 36 -11.87 9.92 6.00
N GLY A 37 -12.63 9.07 6.69
CA GLY A 37 -12.85 7.68 6.26
C GLY A 37 -13.58 7.58 4.93
N LEU A 38 -14.58 8.43 4.69
CA LEU A 38 -15.32 8.48 3.41
C LEU A 38 -14.52 9.09 2.25
N SER A 39 -13.53 9.94 2.55
CA SER A 39 -12.67 10.59 1.55
C SER A 39 -11.37 9.81 1.32
N ALA A 40 -11.08 8.81 2.15
CA ALA A 40 -9.90 7.98 2.00
C ALA A 40 -10.01 7.23 0.66
N PRO A 41 -8.99 7.31 -0.22
CA PRO A 41 -8.99 6.50 -1.43
C PRO A 41 -9.04 5.04 -1.02
N ASP A 42 -9.78 4.23 -1.78
CA ASP A 42 -9.85 2.78 -1.54
C ASP A 42 -8.41 2.23 -1.52
N ARG A 43 -7.97 1.80 -0.34
CA ARG A 43 -6.61 1.31 -0.13
C ARG A 43 -6.36 0.04 -0.95
N ALA A 44 -7.42 -0.64 -1.41
CA ALA A 44 -7.31 -1.74 -2.35
C ALA A 44 -6.78 -1.32 -3.74
N ALA A 45 -6.92 -0.04 -4.11
CA ALA A 45 -6.37 0.51 -5.36
C ALA A 45 -4.91 1.00 -5.22
N ALA A 46 -4.35 1.01 -4.01
CA ALA A 46 -2.95 1.35 -3.78
C ALA A 46 -2.06 0.16 -4.18
N ALA A 47 -1.84 0.02 -5.48
CA ALA A 47 -0.74 -0.73 -6.05
C ALA A 47 0.57 -0.30 -5.39
N ARG A 48 1.03 -1.05 -4.40
CA ARG A 48 2.45 -1.18 -4.06
C ARG A 48 2.70 -2.56 -3.46
N ARG A 49 2.67 -3.55 -4.35
CA ARG A 49 2.98 -4.96 -4.03
C ARG A 49 4.47 -5.20 -3.73
N VAL A 50 5.30 -4.16 -3.67
CA VAL A 50 6.73 -4.28 -3.46
C VAL A 50 7.19 -3.36 -2.34
N GLN A 51 8.02 -3.89 -1.45
CA GLN A 51 8.67 -3.13 -0.37
C GLN A 51 9.89 -2.35 -0.88
N VAL A 52 10.29 -2.59 -2.13
CA VAL A 52 11.46 -1.95 -2.76
C VAL A 52 11.04 -0.78 -3.66
N PRO A 53 11.90 0.25 -3.83
CA PRO A 53 11.65 1.31 -4.79
C PRO A 53 11.54 0.77 -6.22
N LEU A 54 10.52 1.22 -6.95
CA LEU A 54 10.41 0.98 -8.39
C LEU A 54 11.21 2.05 -9.13
N VAL A 55 12.27 1.63 -9.81
CA VAL A 55 13.01 2.49 -10.76
C VAL A 55 12.23 2.52 -12.07
N ARG A 56 11.82 3.72 -12.50
CA ARG A 56 11.16 3.93 -13.80
C ARG A 56 12.20 4.35 -14.82
N CYS A 57 12.27 3.63 -15.94
CA CYS A 57 13.10 4.02 -17.07
C CYS A 57 12.45 5.18 -17.84
N VAL A 58 13.27 6.03 -18.45
CA VAL A 58 12.82 7.21 -19.24
C VAL A 58 12.17 6.78 -20.56
N HIS A 59 12.51 5.58 -21.05
CA HIS A 59 12.04 5.00 -22.29
C HIS A 59 11.81 3.49 -22.11
N SER A 60 10.90 2.94 -22.91
CA SER A 60 10.71 1.49 -23.01
C SER A 60 11.96 0.85 -23.64
N ALA A 61 12.20 -0.42 -23.31
CA ALA A 61 13.24 -1.20 -23.99
C ALA A 61 12.90 -1.36 -25.48
N ALA A 62 13.92 -1.36 -26.34
CA ALA A 62 13.75 -1.79 -27.72
C ALA A 62 13.40 -3.29 -27.78
N ALA A 63 12.83 -3.76 -28.89
CA ALA A 63 12.34 -5.15 -29.00
C ALA A 63 13.45 -6.19 -28.78
N ASP A 64 14.69 -5.89 -29.15
CA ASP A 64 15.88 -6.71 -28.98
C ASP A 64 16.55 -6.55 -27.61
N GLU A 65 16.15 -5.54 -26.83
CA GLU A 65 16.60 -5.28 -25.46
C GLU A 65 15.55 -5.68 -24.42
N GLU A 66 14.33 -5.97 -24.85
CA GLU A 66 13.24 -6.37 -23.97
C GLU A 66 13.60 -7.65 -23.23
N MET A 67 13.36 -7.62 -21.93
CA MET A 67 13.59 -8.74 -21.04
C MET A 67 12.35 -9.62 -21.03
N THR A 68 12.14 -10.35 -22.13
CA THR A 68 11.02 -11.29 -22.27
C THR A 68 11.19 -12.51 -21.36
N PRO A 69 10.11 -13.23 -21.00
CA PRO A 69 10.21 -14.41 -20.15
C PRO A 69 11.19 -15.47 -20.65
N ASP A 70 11.18 -15.73 -21.96
CA ASP A 70 12.08 -16.72 -22.58
C ASP A 70 13.54 -16.27 -22.50
N ARG A 71 13.81 -14.97 -22.67
CA ARG A 71 15.16 -14.41 -22.54
C ARG A 71 15.66 -14.49 -21.10
N VAL A 72 14.82 -14.17 -20.12
CA VAL A 72 15.16 -14.32 -18.69
C VAL A 72 15.54 -15.77 -18.40
N ALA A 73 14.73 -16.72 -18.87
CA ALA A 73 14.99 -18.13 -18.67
C ALA A 73 16.35 -18.55 -19.27
N ALA A 74 16.65 -18.09 -20.50
CA ALA A 74 17.94 -18.38 -21.14
C ALA A 74 19.13 -17.82 -20.34
N VAL A 75 19.04 -16.56 -19.88
CA VAL A 75 20.11 -15.92 -19.08
C VAL A 75 20.34 -16.66 -17.76
N LEU A 76 19.28 -17.04 -17.05
CA LEU A 76 19.40 -17.75 -15.78
C LEU A 76 20.05 -19.14 -15.96
N LEU A 77 19.68 -19.87 -17.01
CA LEU A 77 20.30 -21.15 -17.33
C LEU A 77 21.78 -21.00 -17.69
N GLU A 78 22.15 -19.93 -18.41
CA GLU A 78 23.55 -19.60 -18.65
C GLU A 78 24.28 -19.31 -17.32
N GLU A 79 23.72 -18.48 -16.44
CA GLU A 79 24.35 -18.17 -15.13
C GLU A 79 24.58 -19.42 -14.28
N GLU A 80 23.62 -20.34 -14.21
CA GLU A 80 23.77 -21.63 -13.53
C GLU A 80 24.93 -22.45 -14.10
N ALA A 81 25.04 -22.52 -15.43
CA ALA A 81 26.14 -23.22 -16.10
C ALA A 81 27.51 -22.56 -15.84
N HIS A 82 27.57 -21.22 -15.78
CA HIS A 82 28.80 -20.49 -15.45
C HIS A 82 29.17 -20.59 -13.95
N GLY A 83 28.19 -20.72 -13.07
CA GLY A 83 28.38 -20.91 -11.63
C GLY A 83 28.89 -22.30 -11.26
N ALA A 84 28.45 -23.34 -11.99
CA ALA A 84 28.86 -24.73 -11.78
C ALA A 84 30.34 -25.01 -12.12
N GLY A 85 31.04 -24.09 -12.78
CA GLY A 85 32.49 -24.18 -13.06
C GLY A 85 33.41 -23.57 -11.98
N ARG A 86 32.84 -23.09 -10.87
CA ARG A 86 33.59 -22.47 -9.74
C ARG A 86 33.51 -23.28 -8.44
N GLU A 87 33.34 -24.60 -8.55
CA GLU A 87 33.51 -25.56 -7.44
C GLU A 87 34.73 -26.46 -7.64
#